data_AF-X1KM29-F1
#
_entry.id   AF-X1KM29-F1
#
_cell.length_a   1.000
_cell.length_b   1.000
_cell.length_c   1.000
_cell.angle_alpha   90.00
_cell.angle_beta   90.00
_cell.angle_gamma   90.00
#
_symmetry.space_group_name_H-M   'P 1'
#
loop_
_entity.id
_entity.type
_entity.pdbx_description
1 polymer ?
#
loop_
_entity_poly.entity_id
_entity_poly.type
_entity_poly.pdbx_seq_one_letter_code
_entity_poly.pdbx_strand_id
1 'polypeptide(L)' 'MPDQERITEFQKEIEAVINEVKRIIVGQEKIIDQVLIAILSNGHVLLRANSGL' A
#
# COMPACT_ATOMS: atom_id res chain seq x y z
N MET A 1 -22.64 -2.76 -13.09
CA MET A 1 -21.91 -1.93 -14.08
C MET A 1 -20.48 -2.45 -14.08
N PRO A 2 -19.93 -2.95 -15.20
CA PRO A 2 -18.71 -3.77 -15.22
C PRO A 2 -17.50 -3.07 -14.58
N ASP A 3 -17.43 -1.74 -14.62
CA ASP A 3 -16.35 -0.97 -13.99
C ASP A 3 -16.39 -1.03 -12.45
N GLN A 4 -17.57 -1.11 -11.84
CA GLN A 4 -17.70 -1.22 -10.37
C GLN A 4 -17.18 -2.58 -9.86
N GLU A 5 -17.43 -3.66 -10.59
CA GLU A 5 -16.92 -4.99 -10.26
C GLU A 5 -15.39 -5.01 -10.34
N ARG A 6 -14.82 -4.46 -11.43
CA ARG A 6 -13.36 -4.36 -11.61
C ARG A 6 -12.69 -3.52 -10.52
N ILE A 7 -13.30 -2.40 -10.12
CA ILE A 7 -12.79 -1.59 -9.01
C ILE A 7 -12.81 -2.40 -7.70
N THR A 8 -13.89 -3.16 -7.46
CA THR A 8 -14.03 -3.97 -6.25
C THR A 8 -13.01 -5.11 -6.20
N GLU A 9 -12.77 -5.79 -7.32
CA GLU A 9 -11.74 -6.82 -7.43
C GLU A 9 -10.34 -6.24 -7.16
N PHE A 10 -10.02 -5.11 -7.79
CA PHE A 10 -8.75 -4.43 -7.56
C PHE A 10 -8.56 -4.01 -6.09
N GLN A 11 -9.61 -3.50 -5.43
CA GLN A 11 -9.57 -3.17 -4.01
C GLN A 11 -9.23 -4.39 -3.13
N LYS A 12 -9.81 -5.56 -3.45
CA LYS A 12 -9.51 -6.81 -2.72
C LYS A 12 -8.05 -7.26 -2.91
N GLU A 13 -7.52 -7.15 -4.12
CA GLU A 13 -6.12 -7.46 -4.40
C GLU A 13 -5.17 -6.54 -3.61
N ILE A 14 -5.46 -5.23 -3.59
CA ILE A 14 -4.71 -4.26 -2.80
C ILE A 14 -4.76 -4.59 -1.31
N GLU A 15 -5.93 -4.93 -0.78
CA GLU A 15 -6.09 -5.31 0.62
C GLU A 15 -5.26 -6.57 0.96
N ALA A 16 -5.24 -7.56 0.06
CA ALA A 16 -4.42 -8.76 0.24
C ALA A 16 -2.91 -8.43 0.31
N VAL A 17 -2.42 -7.54 -0.56
CA VAL A 17 -1.02 -7.09 -0.53
C VAL A 17 -0.71 -6.37 0.79
N ILE A 18 -1.56 -5.42 1.22
CA ILE A 18 -1.36 -4.68 2.46
C ILE A 18 -1.32 -5.64 3.66
N ASN A 19 -2.21 -6.63 3.69
CA ASN A 19 -2.27 -7.61 4.77
C ASN A 19 -0.99 -8.45 4.86
N GLU A 20 -0.40 -8.85 3.74
CA GLU A 20 0.86 -9.59 3.74
C GLU A 20 2.03 -8.72 4.24
N VAL A 21 2.09 -7.45 3.83
CA VAL A 21 3.12 -6.51 4.30
C VAL A 21 3.04 -6.26 5.81
N LYS A 22 1.82 -6.11 6.34
CA LYS A 22 1.56 -5.89 7.78
C LYS A 22 2.00 -7.05 8.68
N ARG A 23 2.23 -8.25 8.13
CA ARG A 23 2.77 -9.39 8.91
C ARG A 23 4.22 -9.18 9.34
N ILE A 24 4.96 -8.35 8.61
CA ILE A 24 6.39 -8.09 8.83
C ILE A 24 6.61 -6.67 9.35
N ILE A 25 5.86 -5.69 8.82
CA ILE A 25 6.01 -4.27 9.17
C ILE A 25 4.89 -3.86 10.12
N VAL A 26 5.25 -3.49 11.36
CA VAL A 26 4.29 -3.11 12.42
C VAL A 26 4.38 -1.61 12.70
N GLY A 27 3.23 -0.93 12.82
CA GLY A 27 3.15 0.48 13.23
C GLY A 27 3.54 1.50 12.15
N GLN A 28 3.62 1.07 10.89
CA GLN A 28 3.98 1.92 9.74
C GLN A 28 2.89 1.95 8.67
N GLU A 29 1.61 1.92 9.08
CA GLU A 29 0.46 1.85 8.18
C GLU A 29 0.46 3.00 7.17
N LYS A 30 0.73 4.23 7.63
CA LYS A 30 0.78 5.42 6.77
C LYS A 30 1.90 5.34 5.73
N ILE A 31 3.05 4.76 6.06
CA ILE A 31 4.16 4.62 5.12
C ILE A 31 3.81 3.58 4.06
N ILE A 32 3.22 2.45 4.47
CA ILE A 32 2.76 1.39 3.54
C ILE A 32 1.78 1.98 2.52
N ASP A 33 0.80 2.77 2.97
CA ASP A 33 -0.18 3.41 2.08
C ASP A 33 0.50 4.37 1.09
N GLN A 34 1.42 5.22 1.55
CA GLN A 34 2.11 6.19 0.69
C GLN A 34 3.00 5.52 -0.36
N VAL A 35 3.71 4.45 0.01
CA VAL A 35 4.53 3.66 -0.91
C VAL A 35 3.66 3.02 -1.99
N LEU A 36 2.52 2.45 -1.59
CA LEU A 36 1.61 1.81 -2.54
C LEU A 36 1.00 2.82 -3.51
N ILE A 37 0.59 4.00 -3.03
CA ILE A 37 0.12 5.10 -3.87
C ILE A 37 1.19 5.51 -4.87
N ALA A 38 2.45 5.64 -4.44
CA ALA A 38 3.56 6.00 -5.32
C ALA A 38 3.74 4.94 -6.42
N ILE A 39 3.75 3.66 -6.08
CA ILE A 39 3.90 2.56 -7.07
C ILE A 39 2.77 2.58 -8.10
N LEU A 40 1.51 2.64 -7.63
CA LEU A 40 0.33 2.60 -8.51
C LEU A 40 0.21 3.85 -9.39
N SER A 41 0.76 4.97 -8.94
CA SER A 41 0.75 6.24 -9.68
C SER A 41 2.00 6.43 -10.53
N ASN A 42 2.90 5.43 -10.60
CA ASN A 42 4.20 5.53 -11.25
C ASN A 42 5.06 6.70 -10.74
N GLY A 43 4.91 7.01 -9.45
CA GLY A 43 5.64 8.02 -8.71
C GLY A 43 6.88 7.46 -8.01
N HIS A 44 7.62 8.34 -7.35
CA HIS A 44 8.83 7.99 -6.61
C HIS A 44 8.66 8.39 -5.14
N VAL A 45 9.19 7.57 -4.23
CA VAL A 45 9.16 7.82 -2.79
C VAL A 45 10.58 7.79 -2.24
N LEU A 46 10.89 8.73 -1.34
CA LEU A 46 12.11 8.73 -0.56
C LEU A 46 11.75 8.44 0.90
N LEU A 47 12.20 7.31 1.43
CA LEU A 47 11.97 6.94 2.81
C LEU A 47 13.12 7.44 3.69
N ARG A 48 12.78 8.10 4.80
CA ARG A 48 13.74 8.51 5.83
C ARG A 48 13.37 7.84 7.14
N ALA A 49 14.29 7.05 7.68
CA ALA A 49 14.23 6.57 9.04
C ALA A 49 14.85 7.61 9.99
N ASN A 50 14.23 7.83 11.15
CA ASN A 50 14.88 8.50 12.28
C ASN A 50 15.53 7.45 13.20
N SER A 51 16.48 7.89 14.03
CA SER A 51 17.15 7.03 15.01
C SER A 51 16.14 6.55 16.06
N GLY A 52 15.64 5.33 15.89
CA GLY A 52 14.52 4.77 16.66
C GLY A 52 13.71 3.72 15.89
N LEU A 53 13.90 3.66 14.56
CA LEU A 53 13.85 2.40 13.79
C LEU A 53 15.14 1.60 14.00
#